data_AF-W2SRJ4-F1
#
_entry.id   AF-W2SRJ4-F1
#
_cell.length_a   1.000
_cell.length_b   1.000
_cell.length_c   1.000
_cell.angle_alpha   90.00
_cell.angle_beta   90.00
_cell.angle_gamma   90.00
#
_symmetry.space_group_name_H-M   'P 1'
#
loop_
_entity.id
_entity.type
_entity.pdbx_description
1 polymer ?
#
loop_
_entity_poly.entity_id
_entity_poly.type
_entity_poly.pdbx_seq_one_letter_code
_entity_poly.pdbx_strand_id
1 'polypeptide(L)'
;MNALVNMGLTNVSKNWTKIGTNVWMQEGTILKVLIAMVSTALAIEETYDDNSAVVTEKVETHKCKANEVWMECGTCENKCGEPRVPCPRMCKPPQCLCPTHKGFRRNNNGDCVQCD
;
A
#
# COMPACT_ATOMS: atom_id res chain seq x y z
N MET A 1 46.28 48.29 -10.75
CA MET A 1 46.53 47.51 -9.54
C MET A 1 46.10 46.08 -9.82
N ASN A 2 46.95 45.13 -9.45
CA ASN A 2 47.09 43.81 -10.05
C ASN A 2 46.07 42.79 -9.51
N ALA A 3 45.64 41.86 -10.36
CA ALA A 3 45.32 40.49 -9.96
C ALA A 3 45.64 39.54 -11.12
N LEU A 4 46.83 38.96 -11.09
CA LEU A 4 47.20 37.78 -11.86
C LEU A 4 46.47 36.58 -11.22
N VAL A 5 45.56 35.94 -11.96
CA VAL A 5 45.20 34.55 -11.73
C VAL A 5 45.51 33.80 -13.01
N ASN A 6 46.70 33.22 -13.01
CA ASN A 6 47.16 32.31 -14.05
C ASN A 6 46.53 30.95 -13.74
N MET A 7 45.44 30.61 -14.42
CA MET A 7 44.88 29.26 -14.43
C MET A 7 44.77 28.83 -15.88
N GLY A 8 45.71 27.99 -16.29
CA GLY A 8 45.67 27.31 -17.57
C GLY A 8 44.35 26.57 -17.73
N LEU A 9 43.55 26.97 -18.70
CA LEU A 9 42.36 26.25 -19.12
C LEU A 9 42.52 25.96 -20.60
N THR A 10 42.70 24.68 -20.88
CA THR A 10 42.62 24.07 -22.20
C THR A 10 41.44 24.65 -22.98
N ASN A 11 41.72 25.20 -24.16
CA ASN A 11 40.71 25.60 -25.14
C ASN A 11 39.87 24.37 -25.51
N VAL A 12 38.71 24.21 -24.86
CA VAL A 12 37.65 23.33 -25.33
C VAL A 12 36.67 24.22 -26.10
N SER A 13 36.58 24.03 -27.41
CA SER A 13 35.52 24.64 -28.23
C SER A 13 34.17 24.16 -27.69
N LYS A 14 33.46 25.02 -26.95
CA LYS A 14 32.12 24.69 -26.45
C LYS A 14 31.13 25.02 -27.55
N ASN A 15 30.47 24.00 -28.10
CA ASN A 15 29.37 24.19 -29.05
C ASN A 15 28.11 24.64 -28.29
N TRP A 16 27.37 25.59 -28.86
CA TRP A 16 26.17 26.18 -28.26
C TRP A 16 24.97 25.98 -29.18
N THR A 17 23.87 25.45 -28.64
CA THR A 17 22.59 25.27 -29.30
C THR A 17 21.62 26.39 -28.88
N LYS A 18 20.94 27.02 -29.84
CA LYS A 18 19.91 28.02 -29.57
C LYS A 18 18.58 27.33 -29.23
N ILE A 19 18.02 27.62 -28.05
CA ILE A 19 16.76 27.00 -27.58
C ILE A 19 15.62 27.99 -27.37
N GLY A 20 15.83 29.28 -27.68
CA GLY A 20 14.82 30.33 -27.59
C GLY A 20 15.26 31.62 -28.27
N THR A 21 14.43 32.67 -28.23
CA THR A 21 14.71 33.95 -28.88
C THR A 21 16.06 34.54 -28.47
N ASN A 22 16.40 34.45 -27.17
CA ASN A 22 17.66 34.93 -26.59
C ASN A 22 18.38 33.92 -25.68
N VAL A 23 18.07 32.61 -25.79
CA VAL A 23 18.63 31.58 -24.90
C VAL A 23 19.51 30.61 -25.67
N TRP A 24 20.76 30.47 -25.22
CA TRP A 24 21.76 29.56 -25.77
C TRP A 24 22.21 28.59 -24.69
N MET A 25 22.27 27.30 -25.01
CA MET A 25 22.67 26.23 -24.09
C MET A 25 23.78 25.40 -24.72
N GLN A 26 24.78 25.01 -23.94
CA GLN A 26 25.88 24.17 -24.45
C GLN A 26 25.38 22.78 -24.85
N GLU A 27 25.95 22.20 -25.90
CA GLU A 27 25.68 20.82 -26.29
C GLU A 27 26.03 19.89 -25.12
N GLY A 28 25.02 19.15 -24.62
CA GLY A 28 25.12 18.30 -23.42
C GLY A 28 24.45 18.88 -22.16
N THR A 29 24.19 20.19 -22.11
CA THR A 29 23.44 20.81 -21.00
C THR A 29 21.95 20.54 -21.13
N ILE A 30 21.40 20.47 -22.34
CA ILE A 30 19.99 20.15 -22.59
C ILE A 30 19.64 18.76 -22.03
N LEU A 31 20.44 17.74 -22.35
CA LEU A 31 20.21 16.38 -21.89
C LEU A 31 20.31 16.27 -20.36
N LYS A 32 21.26 16.97 -19.73
CA LYS A 32 21.38 17.04 -18.27
C LYS A 32 20.18 17.73 -17.61
N VAL A 33 19.67 18.81 -18.21
CA VAL A 33 18.49 19.52 -17.72
C VAL A 33 17.24 18.66 -17.88
N LEU A 34 17.06 17.97 -19.01
CA LEU A 34 15.95 17.05 -19.22
C LEU A 34 15.99 15.88 -18.22
N ILE A 35 17.16 15.29 -17.99
CA ILE A 35 17.33 14.22 -16.99
C ILE A 35 17.01 14.76 -15.59
N ALA A 36 17.49 15.95 -15.21
CA ALA A 36 17.18 16.56 -13.92
C ALA A 36 15.68 16.86 -13.76
N MET A 37 15.00 17.33 -14.81
CA MET A 37 13.56 17.60 -14.81
C MET A 37 12.74 16.31 -14.68
N VAL A 38 13.18 15.21 -15.31
CA VAL A 38 12.58 13.88 -15.15
C VAL A 38 12.84 13.32 -13.75
N SER A 39 14.04 13.52 -13.19
CA SER A 39 14.35 13.13 -11.81
C SER A 39 13.52 13.90 -10.78
N THR A 40 13.24 15.19 -11.00
CA THR A 40 12.34 15.96 -10.12
C THR A 40 10.87 15.62 -10.33
N ALA A 41 10.47 15.10 -11.50
CA ALA A 41 9.13 14.58 -11.73
C ALA A 41 8.90 13.20 -11.09
N LEU A 42 9.96 12.40 -10.92
CA LEU A 42 9.94 11.15 -10.14
C LEU A 42 10.12 11.38 -8.62
N ALA A 43 10.40 12.62 -8.20
CA ALA A 43 10.54 13.00 -6.79
C ALA A 43 9.32 13.74 -6.22
N ILE A 44 8.21 13.83 -6.97
CA ILE A 44 6.89 14.21 -6.42
C ILE A 44 5.99 12.98 -6.29
N GLU A 45 6.54 11.90 -5.73
CA GLU A 45 5.80 11.04 -4.79
C GLU A 45 6.34 11.31 -3.37
N GLU A 46 6.45 12.58 -2.99
CA GLU A 46 6.29 12.92 -1.57
C GLU A 46 4.80 12.84 -1.27
N THR A 47 4.30 11.62 -1.11
CA THR A 47 3.07 11.42 -0.36
C THR A 47 3.34 11.94 1.04
N TYR A 48 2.75 13.11 1.32
CA TYR A 48 2.42 13.65 2.62
C TYR A 48 2.52 12.62 3.77
N ASP A 49 3.68 12.55 4.42
CA ASP A 49 3.91 11.71 5.60
C ASP A 49 3.46 12.50 6.84
N ASP A 50 2.19 12.36 7.19
CA ASP A 50 1.75 12.54 8.57
C ASP A 50 2.49 11.46 9.40
N ASN A 51 3.02 11.82 10.57
CA ASN A 51 3.79 10.91 11.43
C ASN A 51 2.95 9.68 11.81
N SER A 52 3.00 8.64 11.00
CA SER A 52 2.44 7.32 11.24
C SER A 52 3.51 6.35 10.83
N ALA A 53 4.24 5.84 11.83
CA ALA A 53 5.07 4.67 11.64
C ALA A 53 4.30 3.68 10.78
N VAL A 54 4.85 3.27 9.64
CA VAL A 54 4.31 2.20 8.82
C VAL A 54 4.31 0.96 9.71
N VAL A 55 3.22 0.77 10.46
CA VAL A 55 2.83 -0.50 11.00
C VAL A 55 2.58 -1.28 9.73
N THR A 56 3.58 -2.07 9.31
CA THR A 56 3.33 -3.23 8.48
C THR A 56 2.35 -4.08 9.26
N GLU A 57 1.06 -3.76 9.12
CA GLU A 57 -0.03 -4.59 9.57
C GLU A 57 0.07 -5.81 8.67
N LYS A 58 0.81 -6.81 9.17
CA LYS A 58 0.78 -8.14 8.62
C LYS A 58 -0.70 -8.48 8.56
N VAL A 59 -1.29 -8.47 7.36
CA VAL A 59 -2.67 -8.91 7.13
C VAL A 59 -2.67 -10.37 7.54
N GLU A 60 -2.99 -10.63 8.80
CA GLU A 60 -3.13 -11.98 9.33
C GLU A 60 -4.36 -12.55 8.64
N THR A 61 -4.13 -13.23 7.51
CA THR A 61 -5.18 -13.96 6.83
C THR A 61 -5.59 -15.12 7.74
N HIS A 62 -6.65 -14.92 8.52
CA HIS A 62 -7.16 -15.93 9.42
C HIS A 62 -7.69 -17.11 8.59
N LYS A 63 -7.00 -18.25 8.68
CA LYS A 63 -7.38 -19.48 7.98
C LYS A 63 -8.50 -20.17 8.77
N CYS A 64 -9.71 -20.11 8.25
CA CYS A 64 -10.86 -20.85 8.77
C CYS A 64 -11.06 -22.17 8.04
N LYS A 65 -11.81 -23.10 8.65
CA LYS A 65 -12.21 -24.34 7.96
C LYS A 65 -13.23 -24.02 6.88
N ALA A 66 -13.56 -25.03 6.06
CA ALA A 66 -14.60 -24.89 5.05
C ALA A 66 -15.92 -24.38 5.66
N ASN A 67 -16.56 -23.44 4.95
CA ASN A 67 -17.82 -22.78 5.32
C ASN A 67 -17.80 -21.92 6.59
N GLU A 68 -16.63 -21.72 7.21
CA GLU A 68 -16.47 -20.81 8.33
C GLU A 68 -15.95 -19.44 7.85
N VAL A 69 -16.29 -18.39 8.59
CA VAL A 69 -15.86 -17.01 8.32
C VAL A 69 -15.19 -16.46 9.57
N TRP A 70 -14.02 -15.86 9.42
CA TRP A 70 -13.37 -15.14 10.51
C TRP A 70 -14.21 -13.93 10.89
N MET A 71 -14.52 -13.79 12.17
CA MET A 71 -15.20 -12.60 12.70
C MET A 71 -14.41 -12.05 13.87
N GLU A 72 -14.07 -10.77 13.81
CA GLU A 72 -13.41 -10.05 14.91
C GLU A 72 -14.31 -9.93 16.14
N CYS A 73 -15.58 -9.61 15.92
CA CYS A 73 -16.62 -9.67 16.94
C CYS A 73 -17.39 -10.98 16.78
N GLY A 74 -16.98 -12.03 17.48
CA GLY A 74 -17.62 -13.34 17.42
C GLY A 74 -19.07 -13.31 17.91
N THR A 75 -19.90 -14.22 17.40
CA THR A 75 -21.32 -14.34 17.77
C THR A 75 -21.66 -15.73 18.32
N CYS A 76 -22.91 -16.01 18.67
CA CYS A 76 -23.33 -17.35 19.11
C CYS A 76 -23.61 -18.25 17.90
N GLU A 77 -23.10 -19.49 17.93
CA GLU A 77 -23.44 -20.54 16.97
C GLU A 77 -24.54 -21.45 17.54
N ASN A 78 -25.40 -21.98 16.66
CA ASN A 78 -26.31 -23.07 17.00
C ASN A 78 -25.83 -24.36 16.30
N LYS A 79 -26.32 -25.54 16.71
CA LYS A 79 -26.07 -26.79 15.98
C LYS A 79 -27.22 -27.15 15.03
N CYS A 80 -26.97 -28.07 14.11
CA CYS A 80 -28.05 -28.71 13.35
C CYS A 80 -29.03 -29.39 14.32
N GLY A 81 -30.34 -29.33 14.05
CA GLY A 81 -31.37 -29.99 14.87
C GLY A 81 -31.70 -29.29 16.20
N GLU A 82 -30.96 -28.25 16.58
CA GLU A 82 -31.26 -27.43 17.76
C GLU A 82 -32.11 -26.20 17.38
N PRO A 83 -33.03 -25.77 18.27
CA PRO A 83 -33.76 -24.52 18.07
C PRO A 83 -32.81 -23.33 18.10
N ARG A 84 -33.15 -22.26 17.37
CA ARG A 84 -32.35 -21.03 17.40
C ARG A 84 -32.49 -20.35 18.76
N VAL A 85 -31.39 -20.23 19.50
CA VAL A 85 -31.39 -19.47 20.76
C VAL A 85 -31.07 -17.98 20.51
N PRO A 86 -31.72 -17.04 21.23
CA PRO A 86 -31.35 -15.64 21.19
C PRO A 86 -29.89 -15.44 21.63
N CYS A 87 -29.11 -14.72 20.82
CA CYS A 87 -27.75 -14.34 21.17
C CYS A 87 -27.73 -12.88 21.70
N PRO A 88 -27.14 -12.62 22.88
CA PRO A 88 -26.93 -11.25 23.35
C PRO A 88 -26.07 -10.46 22.37
N ARG A 89 -26.31 -9.15 22.25
CA ARG A 89 -25.49 -8.24 21.42
C ARG A 89 -24.18 -7.87 22.13
N MET A 90 -23.37 -8.89 22.43
CA MET A 90 -22.04 -8.75 23.01
C MET A 90 -21.03 -9.48 22.13
N CYS A 91 -19.88 -8.87 21.89
CA CYS A 91 -18.81 -9.51 21.13
C CYS A 91 -18.22 -10.65 21.93
N LYS A 92 -18.23 -11.85 21.35
CA LYS A 92 -17.34 -12.92 21.76
C LYS A 92 -15.95 -12.66 21.17
N PRO A 93 -14.90 -13.33 21.69
CA PRO A 93 -13.55 -13.22 21.13
C PRO A 93 -13.51 -13.48 19.61
N PRO A 94 -12.55 -12.87 18.90
CA PRO A 94 -12.31 -13.13 17.49
C PRO A 94 -12.10 -14.62 17.22
N GLN A 95 -12.88 -15.20 16.30
CA GLN A 95 -12.75 -16.62 15.93
C GLN A 95 -13.41 -16.90 14.57
N CYS A 96 -13.17 -18.12 14.05
CA CYS A 96 -13.89 -18.65 12.90
C CYS A 96 -15.29 -19.11 13.30
N LEU A 97 -16.31 -18.62 12.61
CA LEU A 97 -17.71 -18.92 12.89
C LEU A 97 -18.47 -19.41 11.66
N CYS A 98 -19.39 -20.32 11.92
CA CYS A 98 -20.34 -20.88 10.98
C CYS A 98 -21.54 -19.91 10.81
N PRO A 99 -21.78 -19.38 9.59
CA PRO A 99 -22.75 -18.31 9.39
C PRO A 99 -24.19 -18.83 9.46
N THR A 100 -24.77 -18.86 10.66
CA THR A 100 -26.16 -19.33 10.89
C THR A 100 -27.20 -18.52 10.12
N HIS A 101 -26.94 -17.24 9.85
CA HIS A 101 -27.80 -16.39 9.02
C HIS A 101 -27.86 -16.83 7.55
N LYS A 102 -26.89 -17.64 7.10
CA LYS A 102 -26.84 -18.24 5.75
C LYS A 102 -27.28 -19.72 5.74
N GLY A 103 -27.85 -20.24 6.84
CA GLY A 103 -28.29 -21.63 6.92
C GLY A 103 -27.21 -22.63 7.34
N PHE A 104 -25.99 -22.19 7.61
CA PHE A 104 -24.91 -23.08 8.05
C PHE A 104 -24.89 -23.23 9.58
N ARG A 105 -24.76 -24.46 10.07
CA ARG A 105 -24.56 -24.75 11.49
C ARG A 105 -23.61 -25.92 11.69
N ARG A 106 -23.11 -26.09 12.91
CA ARG A 106 -22.23 -27.22 13.23
C ARG A 106 -23.02 -28.52 13.33
N ASN A 107 -22.55 -29.56 12.66
CA ASN A 107 -23.03 -30.93 12.87
C ASN A 107 -22.41 -31.55 14.14
N ASN A 108 -22.75 -32.82 14.44
CA ASN A 108 -22.21 -33.52 15.62
C ASN A 108 -20.70 -33.78 15.55
N ASN A 109 -20.10 -33.74 14.36
CA ASN A 109 -18.67 -33.88 14.14
C ASN A 109 -17.93 -32.53 14.31
N GLY A 110 -18.67 -31.43 14.47
CA GLY A 110 -18.14 -30.08 14.60
C GLY A 110 -17.92 -29.35 13.26
N ASP A 111 -18.31 -29.93 12.13
CA ASP A 111 -18.16 -29.32 10.81
C ASP A 111 -19.27 -28.33 10.51
N CYS A 112 -18.93 -27.21 9.86
CA CYS A 112 -19.89 -26.21 9.41
C CYS A 112 -20.54 -26.67 8.10
N VAL A 113 -21.78 -27.11 8.18
CA VAL A 113 -22.55 -27.66 7.06
C VAL A 113 -23.89 -26.94 6.93
N GLN A 114 -24.49 -27.02 5.76
CA GLN A 114 -25.86 -26.56 5.56
C GLN A 114 -26.82 -27.52 6.28
N CYS A 115 -27.54 -27.02 7.28
CA CYS A 115 -28.56 -27.78 7.99
C CYS A 115 -29.90 -27.21 7.54
N ASP A 116 -30.40 -27.69 6.40
CA ASP A 116 -31.76 -27.41 5.96
C ASP A 116 -32.76 -28.13 6.88
#